data_AF-A0A7C6Y8A4-F1
#
_entry.id   AF-A0A7C6Y8A4-F1
#
_cell.length_a   1.000
_cell.length_b   1.000
_cell.length_c   1.000
_cell.angle_alpha   90.00
_cell.angle_beta   90.00
_cell.angle_gamma   90.00
#
_symmetry.space_group_name_H-M   'P 1'
#
loop_
_entity.id
_entity.type
_entity.pdbx_description
1 polymer ?
#
loop_
_entity_poly.entity_id
_entity_poly.type
_entity_poly.pdbx_seq_one_letter_code
_entity_poly.pdbx_strand_id
1 'polypeptide(L)'
;MNTIKMIFLLISILFLLIGCKEPVTLVLIEPDLTTTTEAFDLEEFDLTKIKIILNYSDESKETISLTEEMLSSPDLFLLQTAGFHEVTVKYKDLETKLTIKLEENPVKKKLLEIYQKLVRSTSYQESYKDWLASLNIAPGLKIVDAIINQNREIIITLADGSKISGGILKPAEGTGAVNVFTINDTHGEFFTDENPGLDKVSSVIKALEEDYGKHIKIATGDIFQGSYVSNINFGLPLIDALNLMEFDALVLGNHEFDWGLDKIAAFADGDPDNGEADFPFLAANIVDKVSQAKLPWTEDYVIVEKNGYKAGIIGVIGETLKSSITFDRVKDYDFLDPYPLVLKHSKSLREEYGCDLVLVATHNYNQDEINSYLALPASSRIDGIITAHTHQMINESIPREDGYQLPIIQCDDKNETVGQLLIQMDEDNNPVKATIKHYYPQSYPSDQGFLKLVTKYSKDIDEGNRVVGYTPEALFQNRIGLETTNAMKEKYAVDVAFINTAGVRGEIKVGNIRIRDIYEVFPFDNKIILTSIRGDNLKSLYEDQSKYLFFDQWFNPWEINDYHYYDIATIDFVYTSEYYQTYFYGSSREDREYMRAVFIEYLESF
;
A
#
# COMPACT_ATOMS: atom_id res chain seq x y z
N MET A 1 -72.41 2.09 40.27
CA MET A 1 -71.24 2.91 40.65
C MET A 1 -70.17 2.12 41.43
N ASN A 2 -70.51 1.08 42.21
CA ASN A 2 -69.52 0.32 42.98
C ASN A 2 -68.77 -0.77 42.17
N THR A 3 -69.37 -1.31 41.10
CA THR A 3 -68.73 -2.36 40.26
C THR A 3 -67.61 -1.80 39.36
N ILE A 4 -67.76 -0.56 38.87
CA ILE A 4 -66.77 0.11 38.00
C ILE A 4 -65.56 0.58 38.81
N LYS A 5 -65.76 1.03 40.07
CA LYS A 5 -64.65 1.35 40.97
C LYS A 5 -63.84 0.12 41.38
N MET A 6 -64.47 -1.05 41.48
CA MET A 6 -63.77 -2.30 41.80
C MET A 6 -62.95 -2.83 40.62
N ILE A 7 -63.44 -2.67 39.38
CA ILE A 7 -62.69 -3.02 38.16
C ILE A 7 -61.49 -2.08 37.97
N PHE A 8 -61.65 -0.77 38.20
CA PHE A 8 -60.53 0.17 38.15
C PHE A 8 -59.48 -0.13 39.22
N LEU A 9 -59.90 -0.48 40.45
CA LEU A 9 -58.98 -0.86 41.52
C LEU A 9 -58.22 -2.17 41.18
N LEU A 10 -58.90 -3.16 40.62
CA LEU A 10 -58.27 -4.41 40.16
C LEU A 10 -57.31 -4.19 38.99
N ILE A 11 -57.64 -3.31 38.03
CA ILE A 11 -56.76 -2.98 36.89
C ILE A 11 -55.53 -2.18 37.37
N SER A 12 -55.69 -1.25 38.32
CA SER A 12 -54.55 -0.55 38.92
C SER A 12 -53.67 -1.46 39.77
N ILE A 13 -54.24 -2.48 40.42
CA ILE A 13 -53.46 -3.50 41.14
C ILE A 13 -52.79 -4.47 40.15
N LEU A 14 -53.40 -4.77 38.99
CA LEU A 14 -52.81 -5.58 37.93
C LEU A 14 -51.64 -4.85 37.23
N PHE A 15 -51.72 -3.52 37.05
CA PHE A 15 -50.61 -2.69 36.55
C PHE A 15 -49.49 -2.49 37.58
N LEU A 16 -49.78 -2.60 38.88
CA LEU A 16 -48.77 -2.64 39.95
C LEU A 16 -48.12 -4.02 40.12
N LEU A 17 -48.68 -5.08 39.50
CA LEU A 17 -48.18 -6.45 39.57
C LEU A 17 -47.46 -6.93 38.29
N ILE A 18 -47.58 -6.19 37.18
CA ILE A 18 -46.70 -6.35 36.02
C ILE A 18 -45.55 -5.37 36.22
N GLY A 19 -44.56 -5.79 36.99
CA GLY A 19 -43.31 -5.04 37.11
C GLY A 19 -42.75 -4.79 35.71
N CYS A 20 -42.81 -3.54 35.24
CA CYS A 20 -41.95 -3.08 34.17
C CYS A 20 -40.52 -3.25 34.67
N LYS A 21 -39.90 -4.40 34.38
CA LYS A 21 -38.46 -4.53 34.53
C LYS A 21 -37.85 -3.48 33.60
N GLU A 22 -37.04 -2.60 34.17
CA GLU A 22 -36.23 -1.69 33.38
C GLU A 22 -35.47 -2.48 32.31
N PRO A 23 -35.29 -1.93 31.08
CA PRO A 23 -34.53 -2.61 30.05
C PRO A 23 -33.12 -2.92 30.58
N VAL A 24 -32.70 -4.16 30.40
CA VAL A 24 -31.36 -4.61 30.79
C VAL A 24 -30.36 -3.91 29.88
N THR A 25 -29.48 -3.10 30.46
CA THR A 25 -28.48 -2.31 29.74
C THR A 25 -27.08 -2.76 30.14
N LEU A 26 -26.12 -2.67 29.22
CA LEU A 26 -24.72 -2.92 29.52
C LEU A 26 -24.18 -1.72 30.33
N VAL A 27 -23.58 -2.00 31.49
CA VAL A 27 -23.15 -0.94 32.43
C VAL A 27 -21.62 -0.87 32.53
N LEU A 28 -20.94 -2.02 32.42
CA LEU A 28 -19.50 -2.10 32.60
C LEU A 28 -18.92 -3.25 31.76
N ILE A 29 -17.73 -3.04 31.20
CA ILE A 29 -16.88 -4.11 30.69
C ILE A 29 -15.64 -4.22 31.58
N GLU A 30 -15.25 -5.44 31.92
CA GLU A 30 -14.07 -5.71 32.73
C GLU A 30 -13.24 -6.87 32.12
N PRO A 31 -11.92 -6.87 32.27
CA PRO A 31 -11.09 -7.95 31.73
C PRO A 31 -11.37 -9.28 32.44
N ASP A 32 -11.47 -10.37 31.67
CA ASP A 32 -11.41 -11.72 32.25
C ASP A 32 -9.95 -12.09 32.51
N LEU A 33 -9.47 -11.73 33.70
CA LEU A 33 -8.08 -11.95 34.11
C LEU A 33 -7.67 -13.43 34.04
N THR A 34 -8.61 -14.39 34.03
CA THR A 34 -8.28 -15.81 33.89
C THR A 34 -7.70 -16.16 32.51
N THR A 35 -7.92 -15.30 31.52
CA THR A 35 -7.41 -15.47 30.15
C THR A 35 -6.07 -14.77 29.90
N THR A 36 -5.51 -14.08 30.89
CA THR A 36 -4.24 -13.33 30.77
C THR A 36 -3.22 -13.70 31.85
N THR A 37 -3.45 -14.79 32.59
CA THR A 37 -2.57 -15.23 33.68
C THR A 37 -1.21 -15.75 33.20
N GLU A 38 -1.14 -16.28 31.99
CA GLU A 38 0.07 -16.88 31.42
C GLU A 38 0.59 -16.05 30.24
N ALA A 39 1.89 -16.14 29.99
CA ALA A 39 2.47 -15.56 28.79
C ALA A 39 2.00 -16.35 27.56
N PHE A 40 1.67 -15.63 26.50
CA PHE A 40 1.39 -16.23 25.20
C PHE A 40 2.68 -16.34 24.38
N ASP A 41 2.84 -17.44 23.65
CA ASP A 41 3.87 -17.51 22.62
C ASP A 41 3.52 -16.52 21.51
N LEU A 42 4.44 -15.60 21.23
CA LEU A 42 4.22 -14.52 20.26
C LEU A 42 3.87 -15.05 18.86
N GLU A 43 4.44 -16.19 18.45
CA GLU A 43 4.29 -16.71 17.09
C GLU A 43 3.00 -17.52 16.89
N GLU A 44 2.39 -17.98 18.00
CA GLU A 44 1.12 -18.72 18.01
C GLU A 44 0.01 -17.92 18.72
N PHE A 45 0.24 -16.61 18.89
CA PHE A 45 -0.68 -15.75 19.59
C PHE A 45 -1.97 -15.60 18.79
N ASP A 46 -3.09 -15.79 19.48
CA ASP A 46 -4.43 -15.71 18.94
C ASP A 46 -5.27 -14.88 19.92
N LEU A 47 -5.67 -13.70 19.44
CA LEU A 47 -6.41 -12.72 20.24
C LEU A 47 -7.73 -13.28 20.80
N THR A 48 -8.35 -14.25 20.10
CA THR A 48 -9.64 -14.83 20.51
C THR A 48 -9.54 -15.68 21.80
N LYS A 49 -8.31 -16.02 22.23
CA LYS A 49 -8.03 -16.70 23.50
C LYS A 49 -8.25 -15.80 24.71
N ILE A 50 -8.25 -14.47 24.51
CA ILE A 50 -8.45 -13.47 25.55
C ILE A 50 -9.92 -13.08 25.59
N LYS A 51 -10.46 -12.89 26.81
CA LYS A 51 -11.88 -12.60 27.02
C LYS A 51 -12.10 -11.35 27.87
N ILE A 52 -13.27 -10.73 27.68
CA ILE A 52 -13.81 -9.69 28.55
C ILE A 52 -15.18 -10.12 29.10
N ILE A 53 -15.53 -9.57 30.25
CA ILE A 53 -16.80 -9.78 30.94
C ILE A 53 -17.67 -8.54 30.77
N LEU A 54 -18.85 -8.74 30.20
CA LEU A 54 -19.91 -7.77 30.06
C LEU A 54 -20.81 -7.84 31.30
N ASN A 55 -20.97 -6.73 32.01
CA ASN A 55 -21.81 -6.62 33.20
C ASN A 55 -23.06 -5.79 32.92
N TYR A 56 -24.23 -6.38 33.13
CA TYR A 56 -25.51 -5.77 32.83
C TYR A 56 -26.21 -5.22 34.08
N SER A 57 -27.17 -4.31 33.88
CA SER A 57 -27.90 -3.61 34.94
C SER A 57 -28.77 -4.51 35.82
N ASP A 58 -29.05 -5.74 35.39
CA ASP A 58 -29.79 -6.75 36.15
C ASP A 58 -28.88 -7.75 36.88
N GLU A 59 -27.60 -7.41 37.03
CA GLU A 59 -26.54 -8.22 37.63
C GLU A 59 -26.14 -9.47 36.82
N SER A 60 -26.71 -9.65 35.62
CA SER A 60 -26.27 -10.71 34.72
C SER A 60 -24.88 -10.39 34.12
N LYS A 61 -24.14 -11.45 33.80
CA LYS A 61 -22.80 -11.38 33.21
C LYS A 61 -22.71 -12.25 31.96
N GLU A 62 -21.98 -11.77 30.97
CA GLU A 62 -21.66 -12.50 29.74
C GLU A 62 -20.16 -12.39 29.47
N THR A 63 -19.54 -13.46 28.96
CA THR A 63 -18.12 -13.46 28.62
C THR A 63 -17.98 -13.62 27.10
N ILE A 64 -17.26 -12.70 26.47
CA ILE A 64 -16.99 -12.73 25.03
C ILE A 64 -15.48 -12.72 24.78
N SER A 65 -15.06 -13.34 23.67
CA SER A 65 -13.67 -13.25 23.19
C SER A 65 -13.39 -11.86 22.63
N LEU A 66 -12.15 -11.38 22.79
CA LEU A 66 -11.71 -10.21 22.06
C LEU A 66 -11.73 -10.47 20.56
N THR A 67 -12.02 -9.41 19.83
CA THR A 67 -11.90 -9.33 18.38
C THR A 67 -11.01 -8.13 18.07
N GLU A 68 -10.42 -8.12 16.87
CA GLU A 68 -9.55 -7.01 16.46
C GLU A 68 -10.29 -5.67 16.45
N GLU A 69 -11.59 -5.67 16.13
CA GLU A 69 -12.46 -4.48 16.14
C GLU A 69 -12.60 -3.82 17.53
N MET A 70 -12.26 -4.55 18.60
CA MET A 70 -12.29 -4.03 19.97
C MET A 70 -10.99 -3.32 20.38
N LEU A 71 -9.95 -3.35 19.54
CA LEU A 71 -8.65 -2.77 19.83
C LEU A 71 -8.32 -1.68 18.82
N SER A 72 -7.50 -0.70 19.25
CA SER A 72 -6.91 0.26 18.33
C SER A 72 -5.81 -0.40 17.48
N SER A 73 -5.51 0.15 16.29
CA SER A 73 -4.39 -0.37 15.48
C SER A 73 -3.04 -0.35 16.22
N PRO A 74 -2.70 0.68 17.03
CA PRO A 74 -1.51 0.65 17.89
C PRO A 74 -1.53 -0.49 18.92
N ASP A 75 -2.69 -0.80 19.51
CA ASP A 75 -2.82 -1.89 20.48
C ASP A 75 -2.64 -3.26 19.81
N LEU A 76 -3.27 -3.47 18.65
CA LEU A 76 -3.06 -4.69 17.85
C LEU A 76 -1.60 -4.85 17.45
N PHE A 77 -0.94 -3.76 17.13
CA PHE A 77 0.47 -3.76 16.82
C PHE A 77 1.33 -4.18 18.02
N LEU A 78 1.08 -3.65 19.21
CA LEU A 78 1.83 -4.04 20.42
C LEU A 78 1.82 -5.57 20.59
N LEU A 79 0.69 -6.20 20.23
CA LEU A 79 0.50 -7.64 20.29
C LEU A 79 1.27 -8.46 19.22
N GLN A 80 2.07 -7.80 18.39
CA GLN A 80 3.03 -8.43 17.48
C GLN A 80 4.47 -8.43 18.03
N THR A 81 4.67 -8.02 19.29
CA THR A 81 6.00 -8.03 19.94
C THR A 81 6.01 -8.78 21.25
N ALA A 82 7.18 -9.28 21.66
CA ALA A 82 7.35 -9.78 23.02
C ALA A 82 7.42 -8.63 24.03
N GLY A 83 6.71 -8.78 25.14
CA GLY A 83 6.62 -7.76 26.17
C GLY A 83 5.35 -7.84 26.99
N PHE A 84 5.21 -6.89 27.91
CA PHE A 84 3.94 -6.61 28.58
C PHE A 84 3.29 -5.45 27.85
N HIS A 85 2.11 -5.70 27.29
CA HIS A 85 1.37 -4.75 26.49
C HIS A 85 0.09 -4.39 27.22
N GLU A 86 -0.05 -3.13 27.61
CA GLU A 86 -1.32 -2.61 28.08
C GLU A 86 -2.11 -2.15 26.86
N VAL A 87 -3.21 -2.84 26.56
CA VAL A 87 -4.10 -2.53 25.45
C VAL A 87 -5.42 -1.98 25.95
N THR A 88 -6.04 -1.09 25.17
CA THR A 88 -7.35 -0.52 25.49
C THR A 88 -8.42 -1.23 24.68
N VAL A 89 -9.29 -1.96 25.37
CA VAL A 89 -10.40 -2.71 24.79
C VAL A 89 -11.64 -1.84 24.81
N LYS A 90 -12.21 -1.58 23.64
CA LYS A 90 -13.46 -0.84 23.45
C LYS A 90 -14.58 -1.78 23.01
N TYR A 91 -15.75 -1.64 23.63
CA TYR A 91 -16.94 -2.37 23.23
C TYR A 91 -18.18 -1.50 23.45
N LYS A 92 -18.84 -1.12 22.35
CA LYS A 92 -19.87 -0.07 22.35
C LYS A 92 -19.31 1.23 22.94
N ASP A 93 -20.01 1.87 23.87
CA ASP A 93 -19.61 3.15 24.48
C ASP A 93 -18.71 2.96 25.74
N LEU A 94 -18.21 1.75 25.98
CA LEU A 94 -17.42 1.42 27.17
C LEU A 94 -16.00 1.00 26.78
N GLU A 95 -15.05 1.29 27.67
CA GLU A 95 -13.66 0.90 27.52
C GLU A 95 -13.11 0.26 28.80
N THR A 96 -12.13 -0.62 28.64
CA THR A 96 -11.34 -1.18 29.74
C THR A 96 -9.91 -1.43 29.29
N LYS A 97 -9.00 -1.63 30.25
CA LYS A 97 -7.60 -1.89 29.96
C LYS A 97 -7.23 -3.30 30.34
N LEU A 98 -6.41 -3.92 29.51
CA LEU A 98 -5.95 -5.29 29.68
C LEU A 98 -4.44 -5.33 29.47
N THR A 99 -3.73 -6.07 30.32
CA THR A 99 -2.30 -6.35 30.11
C THR A 99 -2.14 -7.74 29.51
N ILE A 100 -1.50 -7.81 28.34
CA ILE A 100 -1.18 -9.05 27.65
C ILE A 100 0.32 -9.24 27.72
N LYS A 101 0.76 -10.42 28.14
CA LYS A 101 2.17 -10.79 28.15
C LYS A 101 2.46 -11.71 26.98
N LEU A 102 3.29 -11.24 26.06
CA LEU A 102 3.79 -12.04 24.93
C LEU A 102 5.26 -12.36 25.15
N GLU A 103 5.65 -13.59 24.88
CA GLU A 103 7.04 -14.04 24.98
C GLU A 103 7.49 -14.67 23.67
N GLU A 104 8.70 -14.31 23.24
CA GLU A 104 9.40 -15.02 22.17
C GLU A 104 9.81 -16.41 22.65
N ASN A 105 9.72 -17.41 21.77
CA ASN A 105 10.24 -18.73 22.07
C ASN A 105 11.78 -18.67 22.26
N PRO A 106 12.30 -18.93 23.48
CA PRO A 106 13.71 -18.74 23.80
C PRO A 106 14.64 -19.70 23.03
N VAL A 107 14.10 -20.82 22.56
CA VAL A 107 14.84 -21.78 21.72
C VAL A 107 15.06 -21.18 20.34
N LYS A 108 14.00 -20.66 19.71
CA LYS A 108 14.05 -20.09 18.36
C LYS A 108 14.92 -18.83 18.31
N LYS A 109 14.82 -17.95 19.31
CA LYS A 109 15.68 -16.77 19.47
C LYS A 109 17.17 -17.14 19.53
N LYS A 110 17.53 -18.15 20.33
CA LYS A 110 18.93 -18.59 20.44
C LYS A 110 19.46 -19.25 19.19
N LEU A 111 18.62 -19.97 18.45
CA LEU A 111 18.98 -20.47 17.11
C LEU A 111 19.28 -19.31 16.15
N LEU A 112 18.51 -18.21 16.23
CA LEU A 112 18.75 -16.99 15.45
C LEU A 112 20.03 -16.25 15.88
N GLU A 113 20.35 -16.19 17.18
CA GLU A 113 21.61 -15.61 17.66
C GLU A 113 22.85 -16.41 17.21
N ILE A 114 22.74 -17.75 17.20
CA ILE A 114 23.77 -18.65 16.66
C ILE A 114 23.94 -18.40 15.16
N TYR A 115 22.82 -18.29 14.42
CA TYR A 115 22.80 -17.94 13.01
C TYR A 115 23.56 -16.62 12.77
N GLN A 116 23.15 -15.53 13.43
CA GLN A 116 23.74 -14.19 13.26
C GLN A 116 25.23 -14.13 13.59
N LYS A 117 25.70 -14.90 14.57
CA LYS A 117 27.12 -14.92 14.96
C LYS A 117 27.99 -15.75 14.02
N LEU A 118 27.45 -16.85 13.48
CA LEU A 118 28.11 -17.65 12.44
C LEU A 118 28.26 -16.89 11.12
N VAL A 119 27.27 -16.08 10.74
CA VAL A 119 27.34 -15.18 9.55
C VAL A 119 28.54 -14.23 9.65
N ARG A 120 28.84 -13.71 10.85
CA ARG A 120 29.85 -12.66 11.07
C ARG A 120 31.29 -13.16 11.25
N SER A 121 31.50 -14.45 11.51
CA SER A 121 32.85 -14.97 11.78
C SER A 121 33.47 -15.61 10.52
N THR A 122 34.52 -14.99 9.99
CA THR A 122 35.26 -15.50 8.81
C THR A 122 36.30 -16.58 9.15
N SER A 123 36.45 -16.98 10.41
CA SER A 123 37.33 -18.09 10.82
C SER A 123 36.94 -18.70 12.18
N TYR A 124 37.20 -20.00 12.33
CA TYR A 124 36.97 -20.77 13.57
C TYR A 124 38.01 -20.39 14.65
N GLN A 125 37.55 -19.99 15.84
CA GLN A 125 38.40 -19.63 17.00
C GLN A 125 38.02 -20.45 18.24
N GLU A 126 38.99 -20.81 19.10
CA GLU A 126 38.73 -21.59 20.34
C GLU A 126 37.68 -20.93 21.26
N SER A 127 37.63 -19.60 21.31
CA SER A 127 36.64 -18.84 22.10
C SER A 127 35.18 -19.06 21.66
N TYR A 128 34.95 -19.53 20.44
CA TYR A 128 33.62 -19.82 19.89
C TYR A 128 33.03 -21.10 20.48
N LYS A 129 33.87 -22.12 20.71
CA LYS A 129 33.47 -23.41 21.27
C LYS A 129 33.01 -23.27 22.73
N ASP A 130 33.74 -22.47 23.51
CA ASP A 130 33.39 -22.18 24.91
C ASP A 130 32.10 -21.34 25.01
N TRP A 131 31.87 -20.43 24.06
CA TRP A 131 30.61 -19.68 23.98
C TRP A 131 29.43 -20.58 23.59
N LEU A 132 29.55 -21.43 22.57
CA LEU A 132 28.50 -22.38 22.17
C LEU A 132 28.10 -23.32 23.32
N ALA A 133 29.09 -23.86 24.05
CA ALA A 133 28.87 -24.71 25.21
C ALA A 133 28.19 -23.99 26.38
N SER A 134 28.23 -22.65 26.41
CA SER A 134 27.56 -21.81 27.42
C SER A 134 26.09 -21.51 27.09
N LEU A 135 25.64 -21.75 25.85
CA LEU A 135 24.25 -21.47 25.42
C LEU A 135 23.29 -22.53 25.96
N ASN A 136 22.62 -22.20 27.06
CA ASN A 136 21.62 -23.05 27.67
C ASN A 136 20.25 -22.86 26.96
N ILE A 137 20.03 -23.57 25.85
CA ILE A 137 18.90 -23.30 24.93
C ILE A 137 17.56 -23.76 25.49
N ALA A 138 17.52 -24.97 26.06
CA ALA A 138 16.42 -25.48 26.87
C ALA A 138 16.95 -26.56 27.83
N PRO A 139 16.24 -26.90 28.92
CA PRO A 139 16.63 -27.98 29.81
C PRO A 139 16.82 -29.30 29.03
N GLY A 140 18.05 -29.82 29.01
CA GLY A 140 18.41 -31.06 28.29
C GLY A 140 18.89 -30.88 26.84
N LEU A 141 18.69 -29.71 26.23
CA LEU A 141 19.18 -29.38 24.88
C LEU A 141 20.50 -28.61 24.99
N LYS A 142 21.61 -29.35 24.91
CA LYS A 142 22.97 -28.78 24.86
C LYS A 142 23.50 -28.84 23.44
N ILE A 143 23.86 -27.68 22.88
CA ILE A 143 24.65 -27.63 21.64
C ILE A 143 26.11 -27.86 21.97
N VAL A 144 26.77 -28.73 21.21
CA VAL A 144 28.20 -29.04 21.37
C VAL A 144 29.03 -28.58 20.18
N ASP A 145 28.40 -28.35 19.03
CA ASP A 145 29.04 -27.83 17.83
C ASP A 145 28.02 -27.15 16.91
N ALA A 146 28.46 -26.16 16.15
CA ALA A 146 27.68 -25.56 15.08
C ALA A 146 28.64 -25.18 13.95
N ILE A 147 28.48 -25.82 12.80
CA ILE A 147 29.36 -25.66 11.64
C ILE A 147 28.59 -25.14 10.44
N ILE A 148 29.30 -24.51 9.52
CA ILE A 148 28.78 -24.18 8.19
C ILE A 148 29.31 -25.27 7.26
N ASN A 149 28.42 -26.01 6.62
CA ASN A 149 28.84 -27.04 5.67
C ASN A 149 29.20 -26.42 4.31
N GLN A 150 29.72 -27.25 3.39
CA GLN A 150 30.10 -26.84 2.04
C GLN A 150 28.96 -26.24 1.20
N ASN A 151 27.69 -26.49 1.56
CA ASN A 151 26.51 -25.93 0.92
C ASN A 151 26.03 -24.63 1.60
N ARG A 152 26.86 -24.04 2.48
CA ARG A 152 26.55 -22.89 3.32
C ARG A 152 25.37 -23.11 4.26
N GLU A 153 24.99 -24.35 4.55
CA GLU A 153 23.98 -24.68 5.55
C GLU A 153 24.61 -24.76 6.94
N ILE A 154 23.98 -24.12 7.92
CA ILE A 154 24.31 -24.24 9.33
C ILE A 154 23.84 -25.61 9.81
N ILE A 155 24.77 -26.37 10.36
CA ILE A 155 24.50 -27.69 10.96
C ILE A 155 24.82 -27.59 12.45
N ILE A 156 23.79 -27.76 13.27
CA ILE A 156 23.89 -27.72 14.73
C ILE A 156 23.99 -29.16 15.23
N THR A 157 24.98 -29.44 16.06
CA THR A 157 25.17 -30.74 16.72
C THR A 157 24.81 -30.64 18.19
N LEU A 158 23.90 -31.52 18.63
CA LEU A 158 23.48 -31.63 20.03
C LEU A 158 24.37 -32.59 20.82
N ALA A 159 24.33 -32.51 22.15
CA ALA A 159 25.15 -33.32 23.05
C ALA A 159 24.86 -34.83 22.97
N ASP A 160 23.69 -35.22 22.47
CA ASP A 160 23.34 -36.61 22.15
C ASP A 160 23.87 -37.07 20.79
N GLY A 161 24.54 -36.19 20.04
CA GLY A 161 25.13 -36.43 18.72
C GLY A 161 24.18 -36.20 17.54
N SER A 162 22.91 -35.86 17.79
CA SER A 162 21.96 -35.53 16.72
C SER A 162 22.34 -34.22 16.03
N LYS A 163 22.01 -34.14 14.73
CA LYS A 163 22.29 -32.97 13.89
C LYS A 163 20.98 -32.39 13.36
N ILE A 164 20.81 -31.08 13.52
CA ILE A 164 19.65 -30.34 13.02
C ILE A 164 20.13 -29.21 12.11
N SER A 165 19.33 -28.89 11.09
CA SER A 165 19.61 -27.77 10.20
C SER A 165 19.28 -26.45 10.91
N GLY A 166 20.16 -25.46 10.75
CA GLY A 166 20.03 -24.09 11.26
C GLY A 166 19.84 -23.05 10.15
N GLY A 167 19.54 -23.47 8.92
CA GLY A 167 19.33 -22.59 7.76
C GLY A 167 20.56 -22.42 6.86
N ILE A 168 20.42 -21.74 5.71
CA ILE A 168 21.50 -21.50 4.73
C ILE A 168 21.99 -20.05 4.86
N LEU A 169 23.31 -19.85 4.98
CA LEU A 169 23.97 -18.56 5.06
C LEU A 169 24.20 -17.92 3.70
N LYS A 170 23.95 -16.62 3.55
CA LYS A 170 24.36 -15.84 2.37
C LYS A 170 25.40 -14.73 2.70
N PRO A 171 26.15 -14.21 1.71
CA PRO A 171 27.46 -13.57 1.93
C PRO A 171 27.41 -12.10 2.40
N ALA A 172 28.41 -11.71 3.20
CA ALA A 172 28.77 -10.32 3.51
C ALA A 172 29.58 -9.65 2.37
N GLU A 173 29.54 -8.31 2.34
CA GLU A 173 30.10 -7.35 1.36
C GLU A 173 31.30 -7.78 0.50
N GLY A 174 31.26 -7.41 -0.79
CA GLY A 174 32.24 -7.76 -1.82
C GLY A 174 31.80 -8.89 -2.76
N THR A 175 30.48 -9.02 -2.98
CA THR A 175 29.82 -10.15 -3.65
C THR A 175 30.12 -10.32 -5.14
N GLY A 176 30.94 -9.45 -5.73
CA GLY A 176 31.04 -9.38 -7.19
C GLY A 176 29.69 -9.05 -7.83
N ALA A 177 28.80 -8.34 -7.12
CA ALA A 177 27.45 -8.06 -7.61
C ALA A 177 26.87 -6.74 -7.09
N VAL A 178 26.02 -6.14 -7.92
CA VAL A 178 25.14 -5.03 -7.59
C VAL A 178 23.76 -5.58 -7.29
N ASN A 179 23.20 -5.19 -6.14
CA ASN A 179 21.85 -5.57 -5.75
C ASN A 179 20.93 -4.37 -5.92
N VAL A 180 19.85 -4.53 -6.67
CA VAL A 180 18.80 -3.53 -6.81
C VAL A 180 17.54 -4.10 -6.19
N PHE A 181 16.89 -3.33 -5.33
CA PHE A 181 15.57 -3.58 -4.79
C PHE A 181 14.59 -2.60 -5.44
N THR A 182 13.43 -3.08 -5.85
CA THR A 182 12.42 -2.23 -6.47
C THR A 182 11.02 -2.52 -5.96
N ILE A 183 10.24 -1.45 -5.87
CA ILE A 183 8.79 -1.48 -5.75
C ILE A 183 8.19 -0.59 -6.84
N ASN A 184 6.94 -0.81 -7.18
CA ASN A 184 6.15 0.01 -8.10
C ASN A 184 4.68 -0.08 -7.70
N ASP A 185 3.89 0.90 -8.12
CA ASP A 185 2.43 0.84 -8.04
C ASP A 185 1.93 0.48 -6.62
N THR A 186 2.59 1.00 -5.58
CA THR A 186 2.20 0.77 -4.17
C THR A 186 0.79 1.29 -3.90
N HIS A 187 0.32 2.27 -4.66
CA HIS A 187 -1.01 2.84 -4.55
C HIS A 187 -1.41 3.22 -3.12
N GLY A 188 -0.46 3.79 -2.38
CA GLY A 188 -0.68 4.23 -1.01
C GLY A 188 -0.80 3.11 0.03
N GLU A 189 -0.53 1.85 -0.30
CA GLU A 189 -0.52 0.73 0.67
C GLU A 189 0.58 0.92 1.71
N PHE A 190 0.26 1.69 2.74
CA PHE A 190 1.19 2.22 3.71
C PHE A 190 1.50 1.20 4.82
N PHE A 191 0.46 0.63 5.42
CA PHE A 191 0.58 -0.28 6.55
C PHE A 191 -0.28 -1.53 6.33
N THR A 192 0.27 -2.69 6.69
CA THR A 192 -0.36 -3.99 6.43
C THR A 192 -1.73 -4.11 7.05
N ASP A 193 -2.68 -4.54 6.23
CA ASP A 193 -3.97 -5.07 6.66
C ASP A 193 -4.40 -6.21 5.72
N GLU A 194 -5.34 -5.98 4.79
CA GLU A 194 -5.70 -6.96 3.76
C GLU A 194 -4.55 -7.17 2.78
N ASN A 195 -3.96 -6.07 2.29
CA ASN A 195 -2.77 -6.06 1.46
C ASN A 195 -1.52 -5.83 2.34
N PRO A 196 -0.35 -6.33 1.91
CA PRO A 196 0.90 -6.01 2.57
C PRO A 196 1.22 -4.50 2.49
N GLY A 197 1.56 -3.89 3.61
CA GLY A 197 2.05 -2.52 3.69
C GLY A 197 3.57 -2.42 3.60
N LEU A 198 4.07 -1.19 3.68
CA LEU A 198 5.50 -0.91 3.67
C LEU A 198 6.23 -1.45 4.91
N ASP A 199 5.51 -1.73 5.99
CA ASP A 199 6.06 -2.42 7.17
C ASP A 199 6.55 -3.84 6.83
N LYS A 200 5.86 -4.55 5.94
CA LYS A 200 6.29 -5.86 5.46
C LYS A 200 7.35 -5.75 4.36
N VAL A 201 7.25 -4.75 3.49
CA VAL A 201 8.30 -4.43 2.50
C VAL A 201 9.65 -4.18 3.20
N SER A 202 9.64 -3.42 4.29
CA SER A 202 10.84 -3.17 5.11
C SER A 202 11.45 -4.46 5.64
N SER A 203 10.64 -5.41 6.12
CA SER A 203 11.12 -6.73 6.53
C SER A 203 11.76 -7.52 5.38
N VAL A 204 11.21 -7.43 4.16
CA VAL A 204 11.86 -8.02 2.98
C VAL A 204 13.22 -7.37 2.74
N ILE A 205 13.29 -6.04 2.71
CA ILE A 205 14.56 -5.30 2.52
C ILE A 205 15.59 -5.74 3.55
N LYS A 206 15.23 -5.76 4.84
CA LYS A 206 16.14 -6.18 5.91
C LYS A 206 16.64 -7.61 5.72
N ALA A 207 15.75 -8.54 5.41
CA ALA A 207 16.13 -9.93 5.15
C ALA A 207 17.06 -10.06 3.93
N LEU A 208 16.82 -9.27 2.88
CA LEU A 208 17.68 -9.27 1.70
C LEU A 208 19.03 -8.58 1.97
N GLU A 209 19.06 -7.49 2.74
CA GLU A 209 20.30 -6.80 3.09
C GLU A 209 21.19 -7.66 3.99
N GLU A 210 20.60 -8.46 4.89
CA GLU A 210 21.33 -9.47 5.67
C GLU A 210 21.97 -10.54 4.77
N ASP A 211 21.28 -10.92 3.70
CA ASP A 211 21.69 -11.99 2.79
C ASP A 211 22.69 -11.55 1.71
N TYR A 212 22.55 -10.33 1.19
CA TYR A 212 23.26 -9.89 -0.03
C TYR A 212 24.07 -8.60 0.17
N GLY A 213 24.00 -7.96 1.34
CA GLY A 213 24.55 -6.62 1.57
C GLY A 213 23.60 -5.52 1.09
N LYS A 214 24.05 -4.27 1.05
CA LYS A 214 23.18 -3.13 0.73
C LYS A 214 22.60 -3.21 -0.69
N HIS A 215 21.40 -2.67 -0.86
CA HIS A 215 20.72 -2.57 -2.15
C HIS A 215 20.63 -1.11 -2.58
N ILE A 216 20.64 -0.91 -3.90
CA ILE A 216 20.10 0.29 -4.53
C ILE A 216 18.58 0.14 -4.51
N LYS A 217 17.84 1.05 -3.89
CA LYS A 217 16.39 0.96 -3.68
C LYS A 217 15.67 1.99 -4.53
N ILE A 218 14.80 1.53 -5.42
CA ILE A 218 14.10 2.39 -6.40
C ILE A 218 12.60 2.17 -6.27
N ALA A 219 11.85 3.26 -6.15
CA ALA A 219 10.39 3.26 -6.24
C ALA A 219 9.98 3.75 -7.64
N THR A 220 9.36 2.90 -8.45
CA THR A 220 9.15 3.18 -9.90
C THR A 220 7.74 3.71 -10.18
N GLY A 221 7.35 4.78 -9.48
CA GLY A 221 6.10 5.51 -9.71
C GLY A 221 4.82 4.85 -9.17
N ASP A 222 3.74 5.63 -9.19
CA ASP A 222 2.41 5.31 -8.66
C ASP A 222 2.46 4.83 -7.19
N ILE A 223 3.24 5.52 -6.37
CA ILE A 223 3.47 5.15 -4.97
C ILE A 223 2.37 5.70 -4.05
N PHE A 224 1.84 6.88 -4.36
CA PHE A 224 1.05 7.63 -3.37
C PHE A 224 -0.44 7.33 -3.42
N GLN A 225 -1.06 7.31 -4.58
CA GLN A 225 -2.52 7.41 -4.68
C GLN A 225 -3.19 6.02 -4.57
N GLY A 226 -4.21 5.89 -3.71
CA GLY A 226 -5.02 4.66 -3.62
C GLY A 226 -5.69 4.46 -2.26
N SER A 227 -4.90 4.34 -1.20
CA SER A 227 -5.40 4.10 0.15
C SER A 227 -5.94 5.36 0.84
N TYR A 228 -6.83 5.17 1.82
CA TYR A 228 -7.39 6.28 2.61
C TYR A 228 -6.32 7.16 3.26
N VAL A 229 -5.43 6.54 4.05
CA VAL A 229 -4.43 7.25 4.87
C VAL A 229 -3.48 8.04 3.98
N SER A 230 -3.11 7.48 2.84
CA SER A 230 -2.29 8.18 1.85
C SER A 230 -3.03 9.35 1.22
N ASN A 231 -4.26 9.13 0.76
CA ASN A 231 -5.04 10.16 0.06
C ASN A 231 -5.32 11.40 0.91
N ILE A 232 -5.70 11.23 2.18
CA ILE A 232 -6.00 12.39 3.03
C ILE A 232 -4.74 13.15 3.46
N ASN A 233 -3.57 12.52 3.35
CA ASN A 233 -2.26 13.10 3.66
C ASN A 233 -1.41 13.40 2.41
N PHE A 234 -2.00 13.32 1.22
CA PHE A 234 -1.30 13.57 -0.05
C PHE A 234 0.02 12.79 -0.21
N GLY A 235 0.07 11.53 0.23
CA GLY A 235 1.24 10.65 0.07
C GLY A 235 2.32 10.75 1.15
N LEU A 236 2.22 11.70 2.09
CA LEU A 236 3.23 11.89 3.14
C LEU A 236 3.57 10.63 3.98
N PRO A 237 2.63 9.75 4.35
CA PRO A 237 2.95 8.51 5.07
C PRO A 237 3.91 7.60 4.28
N LEU A 238 3.80 7.60 2.94
CA LEU A 238 4.62 6.79 2.06
C LEU A 238 6.01 7.43 1.93
N ILE A 239 6.11 8.77 1.84
CA ILE A 239 7.39 9.49 1.92
C ILE A 239 8.15 9.12 3.20
N ASP A 240 7.50 9.24 4.36
CA ASP A 240 8.11 8.89 5.65
C ASP A 240 8.59 7.43 5.69
N ALA A 241 7.81 6.51 5.12
CA ALA A 241 8.16 5.10 5.06
C ALA A 241 9.33 4.82 4.12
N LEU A 242 9.37 5.47 2.95
CA LEU A 242 10.49 5.36 2.02
C LEU A 242 11.79 5.96 2.60
N ASN A 243 11.69 7.08 3.33
CA ASN A 243 12.82 7.64 4.10
C ASN A 243 13.31 6.66 5.16
N LEU A 244 12.39 6.07 5.95
CA LEU A 244 12.73 5.07 6.97
C LEU A 244 13.43 3.83 6.37
N MET A 245 13.05 3.46 5.14
CA MET A 245 13.66 2.34 4.40
C MET A 245 14.91 2.73 3.61
N GLU A 246 15.31 4.00 3.63
CA GLU A 246 16.47 4.56 2.93
C GLU A 246 16.41 4.33 1.41
N PHE A 247 15.27 4.63 0.77
CA PHE A 247 15.17 4.58 -0.71
C PHE A 247 16.15 5.57 -1.35
N ASP A 248 16.71 5.21 -2.51
CA ASP A 248 17.70 6.03 -3.20
C ASP A 248 17.08 6.93 -4.28
N ALA A 249 15.86 6.62 -4.76
CA ALA A 249 15.10 7.44 -5.71
C ALA A 249 13.63 7.02 -5.82
N LEU A 250 12.79 7.97 -6.25
CA LEU A 250 11.42 7.74 -6.70
C LEU A 250 11.24 8.28 -8.12
N VAL A 251 10.78 7.45 -9.06
CA VAL A 251 10.39 7.89 -10.42
C VAL A 251 8.96 8.39 -10.40
N LEU A 252 8.66 9.51 -11.05
CA LEU A 252 7.28 9.97 -11.17
C LEU A 252 6.48 9.09 -12.14
N GLY A 253 5.37 8.53 -11.66
CA GLY A 253 4.32 7.89 -12.43
C GLY A 253 3.16 8.84 -12.74
N ASN A 254 2.08 8.31 -13.30
CA ASN A 254 0.91 9.12 -13.65
C ASN A 254 0.13 9.57 -12.42
N HIS A 255 0.06 8.76 -11.36
CA HIS A 255 -0.73 9.09 -10.18
C HIS A 255 -0.08 10.12 -9.26
N GLU A 256 1.21 10.41 -9.44
CA GLU A 256 1.84 11.58 -8.81
C GLU A 256 1.22 12.92 -9.30
N PHE A 257 0.46 12.93 -10.41
CA PHE A 257 -0.23 14.12 -10.91
C PHE A 257 -1.63 14.34 -10.31
N ASP A 258 -2.21 13.37 -9.62
CA ASP A 258 -3.64 13.38 -9.25
C ASP A 258 -4.02 14.57 -8.36
N TRP A 259 -3.11 14.99 -7.48
CA TRP A 259 -3.29 16.16 -6.61
C TRP A 259 -2.73 17.46 -7.21
N GLY A 260 -2.11 17.37 -8.38
CA GLY A 260 -1.27 18.42 -8.97
C GLY A 260 0.16 18.37 -8.45
N LEU A 261 1.12 18.63 -9.34
CA LEU A 261 2.54 18.52 -9.02
C LEU A 261 3.02 19.44 -7.89
N ASP A 262 2.34 20.57 -7.62
CA ASP A 262 2.69 21.46 -6.50
C ASP A 262 2.66 20.74 -5.15
N LYS A 263 1.78 19.73 -4.99
CA LYS A 263 1.70 18.93 -3.76
C LYS A 263 2.87 17.97 -3.61
N ILE A 264 3.32 17.38 -4.71
CA ILE A 264 4.47 16.46 -4.71
C ILE A 264 5.77 17.25 -4.61
N ALA A 265 5.87 18.39 -5.30
CA ALA A 265 7.00 19.30 -5.25
C ALA A 265 7.29 19.82 -3.84
N ALA A 266 6.27 19.94 -3.00
CA ALA A 266 6.42 20.33 -1.60
C ALA A 266 7.31 19.36 -0.81
N PHE A 267 7.36 18.08 -1.18
CA PHE A 267 8.22 17.09 -0.53
C PHE A 267 9.70 17.15 -0.99
N ALA A 268 10.05 18.10 -1.87
CA ALA A 268 11.38 18.28 -2.42
C ALA A 268 11.83 19.76 -2.38
N ASP A 269 11.15 20.60 -1.58
CA ASP A 269 11.44 22.03 -1.47
C ASP A 269 12.42 22.35 -0.32
N GLY A 270 12.79 21.35 0.48
CA GLY A 270 13.69 21.47 1.62
C GLY A 270 13.02 21.97 2.90
N ASP A 271 11.69 22.03 2.95
CA ASP A 271 10.93 22.41 4.15
C ASP A 271 10.53 21.18 4.99
N PRO A 272 11.24 20.90 6.11
CA PRO A 272 10.92 19.74 6.93
C PRO A 272 9.53 19.81 7.61
N ASP A 273 8.88 20.98 7.62
CA ASP A 273 7.58 21.16 8.28
C ASP A 273 6.40 20.57 7.48
N ASN A 274 6.56 20.41 6.16
CA ASN A 274 5.54 19.81 5.28
C ASN A 274 5.81 18.31 4.98
N GLY A 275 6.96 17.81 5.44
CA GLY A 275 7.49 16.48 5.19
C GLY A 275 8.41 16.46 3.96
N GLU A 276 9.63 15.98 4.10
CA GLU A 276 10.65 16.07 3.05
C GLU A 276 11.10 14.66 2.64
N ALA A 277 11.29 14.41 1.35
CA ALA A 277 11.90 13.19 0.85
C ALA A 277 13.44 13.26 1.01
N ASP A 278 14.03 12.21 1.60
CA ASP A 278 15.49 12.08 1.73
C ASP A 278 16.17 11.60 0.43
N PHE A 279 15.38 11.50 -0.66
CA PHE A 279 15.77 10.98 -1.96
C PHE A 279 15.24 11.87 -3.09
N PRO A 280 15.92 11.89 -4.25
CA PRO A 280 15.46 12.66 -5.40
C PRO A 280 14.24 12.02 -6.08
N PHE A 281 13.35 12.88 -6.57
CA PHE A 281 12.35 12.52 -7.56
C PHE A 281 12.97 12.54 -8.96
N LEU A 282 12.72 11.51 -9.76
CA LEU A 282 13.26 11.35 -11.11
C LEU A 282 12.17 11.52 -12.17
N ALA A 283 12.42 12.38 -13.15
CA ALA A 283 11.48 12.70 -14.22
C ALA A 283 12.18 13.31 -15.45
N ALA A 284 13.09 12.56 -16.08
CA ALA A 284 13.95 13.07 -17.14
C ALA A 284 13.18 13.60 -18.37
N ASN A 285 12.00 13.06 -18.64
CA ASN A 285 11.21 13.36 -19.83
C ASN A 285 9.93 14.15 -19.57
N ILE A 286 9.76 14.74 -18.38
CA ILE A 286 8.61 15.58 -18.06
C ILE A 286 9.02 17.05 -18.14
N VAL A 287 8.34 17.82 -18.99
CA VAL A 287 8.64 19.24 -19.20
C VAL A 287 7.39 20.11 -19.13
N ASP A 288 7.57 21.36 -18.75
CA ASP A 288 6.56 22.40 -18.92
C ASP A 288 6.30 22.62 -20.42
N LYS A 289 5.03 22.56 -20.81
CA LYS A 289 4.60 22.58 -22.21
C LYS A 289 5.01 23.86 -22.95
N VAL A 290 5.04 25.00 -22.25
CA VAL A 290 5.30 26.32 -22.87
C VAL A 290 6.80 26.61 -22.95
N SER A 291 7.49 26.50 -21.82
CA SER A 291 8.91 26.82 -21.68
C SER A 291 9.84 25.69 -22.12
N GLN A 292 9.33 24.46 -22.20
CA GLN A 292 10.09 23.23 -22.43
C GLN A 292 11.19 22.98 -21.37
N ALA A 293 11.06 23.64 -20.20
CA ALA A 293 11.95 23.42 -19.07
C ALA A 293 11.56 22.14 -18.32
N LYS A 294 12.56 21.43 -17.80
CA LYS A 294 12.32 20.33 -16.85
C LYS A 294 11.66 20.85 -15.57
N LEU A 295 11.01 19.95 -14.83
CA LEU A 295 10.51 20.27 -13.50
C LEU A 295 11.70 20.65 -12.58
N PRO A 296 11.66 21.81 -11.89
CA PRO A 296 12.83 22.32 -11.18
C PRO A 296 13.21 21.53 -9.92
N TRP A 297 12.27 20.74 -9.38
CA TRP A 297 12.43 19.94 -8.16
C TRP A 297 12.72 18.45 -8.46
N THR A 298 12.92 18.10 -9.73
CA THR A 298 13.25 16.72 -10.15
C THR A 298 14.63 16.64 -10.80
N GLU A 299 15.19 15.44 -10.78
CA GLU A 299 16.41 15.09 -11.49
C GLU A 299 16.13 14.17 -12.68
N ASP A 300 17.03 14.18 -13.66
CA ASP A 300 16.92 13.27 -14.81
C ASP A 300 17.42 11.85 -14.41
N TYR A 301 18.40 11.81 -13.50
CA TYR A 301 19.03 10.61 -13.01
C TYR A 301 19.66 10.84 -11.62
N VAL A 302 19.93 9.75 -10.90
CA VAL A 302 20.75 9.76 -9.69
C VAL A 302 21.94 8.80 -9.85
N ILE A 303 23.05 9.09 -9.17
CA ILE A 303 24.21 8.19 -9.10
C ILE A 303 24.31 7.66 -7.67
N VAL A 304 24.29 6.34 -7.52
CA VAL A 304 24.30 5.65 -6.23
C VAL A 304 25.48 4.70 -6.19
N GLU A 305 26.19 4.69 -5.06
CA GLU A 305 27.29 3.75 -4.81
C GLU A 305 26.90 2.78 -3.70
N LYS A 306 26.82 1.48 -4.02
CA LYS A 306 26.58 0.40 -3.05
C LYS A 306 27.49 -0.78 -3.39
N ASN A 307 27.96 -1.49 -2.36
CA ASN A 307 28.83 -2.65 -2.50
C ASN A 307 30.10 -2.39 -3.34
N GLY A 308 30.58 -1.13 -3.39
CA GLY A 308 31.76 -0.73 -4.16
C GLY A 308 31.55 -0.51 -5.65
N TYR A 309 30.30 -0.53 -6.13
CA TYR A 309 29.94 -0.25 -7.52
C TYR A 309 29.11 1.02 -7.62
N LYS A 310 29.36 1.78 -8.67
CA LYS A 310 28.68 3.04 -8.98
C LYS A 310 27.64 2.83 -10.07
N ALA A 311 26.36 2.96 -9.72
CA ALA A 311 25.24 2.83 -10.66
C ALA A 311 24.65 4.20 -10.98
N GLY A 312 24.33 4.44 -12.26
CA GLY A 312 23.48 5.54 -12.68
C GLY A 312 22.05 5.05 -12.91
N ILE A 313 21.05 5.72 -12.35
CA ILE A 313 19.62 5.37 -12.47
C ILE A 313 18.91 6.51 -13.19
N ILE A 314 18.40 6.27 -14.40
CA ILE A 314 17.62 7.24 -15.18
C ILE A 314 16.13 6.98 -14.94
N GLY A 315 15.37 8.01 -14.56
CA GLY A 315 13.93 7.91 -14.32
C GLY A 315 13.11 8.55 -15.45
N VAL A 316 12.17 7.81 -16.03
CA VAL A 316 11.30 8.28 -17.12
C VAL A 316 9.86 7.76 -16.96
N ILE A 317 8.92 8.40 -17.66
CA ILE A 317 7.51 7.96 -17.78
C ILE A 317 7.17 7.70 -19.26
N GLY A 318 6.25 6.78 -19.55
CA GLY A 318 5.82 6.53 -20.94
C GLY A 318 5.16 7.75 -21.59
N GLU A 319 5.57 8.10 -22.82
CA GLU A 319 5.08 9.28 -23.57
C GLU A 319 3.54 9.32 -23.69
N THR A 320 2.90 8.16 -23.82
CA THR A 320 1.45 8.06 -24.02
C THR A 320 0.63 8.15 -22.72
N LEU A 321 1.27 8.14 -21.55
CA LEU A 321 0.56 8.02 -20.27
C LEU A 321 -0.15 9.30 -19.82
N LYS A 322 0.06 10.42 -20.53
CA LYS A 322 -0.70 11.66 -20.33
C LYS A 322 -2.21 11.43 -20.43
N SER A 323 -2.67 10.48 -21.26
CA SER A 323 -4.11 10.16 -21.39
C SER A 323 -4.71 9.46 -20.18
N SER A 324 -3.88 8.94 -19.27
CA SER A 324 -4.31 8.26 -18.04
C SER A 324 -4.49 9.22 -16.85
N ILE A 325 -4.26 10.52 -17.06
CA ILE A 325 -4.32 11.57 -16.03
C ILE A 325 -5.47 12.53 -16.37
N THR A 326 -6.16 13.06 -15.35
CA THR A 326 -7.18 14.09 -15.55
C THR A 326 -6.59 15.31 -16.29
N PHE A 327 -7.25 15.76 -17.36
CA PHE A 327 -6.76 16.81 -18.25
C PHE A 327 -6.31 18.08 -17.49
N ASP A 328 -7.11 18.55 -16.52
CA ASP A 328 -6.79 19.73 -15.73
C ASP A 328 -5.49 19.60 -14.91
N ARG A 329 -5.01 18.38 -14.64
CA ARG A 329 -3.77 18.11 -13.90
C ARG A 329 -2.51 18.04 -14.77
N VAL A 330 -2.68 17.77 -16.06
CA VAL A 330 -1.55 17.47 -16.97
C VAL A 330 -1.50 18.39 -18.20
N LYS A 331 -2.48 19.28 -18.41
CA LYS A 331 -2.56 20.16 -19.58
C LYS A 331 -1.33 21.04 -19.80
N ASP A 332 -0.63 21.40 -18.73
CA ASP A 332 0.53 22.29 -18.73
C ASP A 332 1.87 21.55 -18.88
N TYR A 333 1.87 20.21 -18.96
CA TYR A 333 3.08 19.40 -19.05
C TYR A 333 3.07 18.51 -20.31
N ASP A 334 4.22 18.24 -20.89
CA ASP A 334 4.38 17.23 -21.94
C ASP A 334 5.36 16.15 -21.50
N PHE A 335 5.11 14.91 -21.94
CA PHE A 335 5.99 13.78 -21.73
C PHE A 335 6.74 13.56 -23.04
N LEU A 336 8.05 13.81 -23.04
CA LEU A 336 8.89 13.67 -24.23
C LEU A 336 9.20 12.19 -24.49
N ASP A 337 9.56 11.85 -25.73
CA ASP A 337 10.13 10.55 -26.08
C ASP A 337 11.34 10.25 -25.15
N PRO A 338 11.30 9.17 -24.35
CA PRO A 338 12.39 8.80 -23.46
C PRO A 338 13.71 8.47 -24.18
N TYR A 339 13.68 7.93 -25.40
CA TYR A 339 14.87 7.35 -26.04
C TYR A 339 16.03 8.35 -26.22
N PRO A 340 15.84 9.57 -26.77
CA PRO A 340 16.91 10.55 -26.91
C PRO A 340 17.53 10.97 -25.58
N LEU A 341 16.72 11.02 -24.51
CA LEU A 341 17.16 11.38 -23.16
C LEU A 341 17.98 10.25 -22.55
N VAL A 342 17.47 9.01 -22.59
CA VAL A 342 18.20 7.83 -22.11
C VAL A 342 19.53 7.68 -22.84
N LEU A 343 19.57 7.84 -24.17
CA LEU A 343 20.79 7.79 -24.99
C LEU A 343 21.86 8.80 -24.52
N LYS A 344 21.43 10.03 -24.22
CA LYS A 344 22.30 11.12 -23.76
C LYS A 344 22.80 10.86 -22.34
N HIS A 345 21.89 10.54 -21.41
CA HIS A 345 22.22 10.39 -20.00
C HIS A 345 23.05 9.14 -19.74
N SER A 346 22.73 8.00 -20.37
CA SER A 346 23.51 6.77 -20.21
C SER A 346 24.95 6.94 -20.69
N LYS A 347 25.17 7.71 -21.76
CA LYS A 347 26.51 8.05 -22.24
C LYS A 347 27.30 8.85 -21.20
N SER A 348 26.72 9.94 -20.70
CA SER A 348 27.37 10.81 -19.71
C SER A 348 27.65 10.05 -18.40
N LEU A 349 26.69 9.26 -17.92
CA LEU A 349 26.85 8.40 -16.74
C LEU A 349 28.06 7.47 -16.85
N ARG A 350 28.29 6.87 -18.03
CA ARG A 350 29.45 5.99 -18.26
C ARG A 350 30.74 6.75 -18.49
N GLU A 351 30.76 7.67 -19.45
CA GLU A 351 31.98 8.29 -19.96
C GLU A 351 32.50 9.42 -19.05
N GLU A 352 31.59 10.17 -18.42
CA GLU A 352 31.92 11.36 -17.64
C GLU A 352 31.88 11.09 -16.13
N TYR A 353 30.89 10.33 -15.66
CA TYR A 353 30.71 10.04 -14.22
C TYR A 353 31.31 8.71 -13.77
N GLY A 354 31.74 7.87 -14.71
CA GLY A 354 32.40 6.59 -14.43
C GLY A 354 31.50 5.59 -13.72
N CYS A 355 30.20 5.55 -14.06
CA CYS A 355 29.30 4.51 -13.57
C CYS A 355 29.64 3.15 -14.19
N ASP A 356 29.79 2.13 -13.36
CA ASP A 356 30.04 0.75 -13.77
C ASP A 356 28.82 0.19 -14.52
N LEU A 357 27.62 0.59 -14.11
CA LEU A 357 26.35 0.20 -14.72
C LEU A 357 25.35 1.35 -14.82
N VAL A 358 24.42 1.23 -15.77
CA VAL A 358 23.31 2.18 -15.95
C VAL A 358 21.98 1.43 -15.99
N LEU A 359 21.03 1.85 -15.16
CA LEU A 359 19.67 1.33 -15.08
C LEU A 359 18.69 2.36 -15.62
N VAL A 360 17.63 1.88 -16.27
CA VAL A 360 16.46 2.71 -16.62
C VAL A 360 15.29 2.26 -15.76
N ALA A 361 14.79 3.15 -14.92
CA ALA A 361 13.55 2.98 -14.18
C ALA A 361 12.46 3.77 -14.93
N THR A 362 11.57 3.05 -15.60
CA THR A 362 10.53 3.61 -16.46
C THR A 362 9.17 3.31 -15.87
N HIS A 363 8.35 4.33 -15.65
CA HIS A 363 6.95 4.15 -15.31
C HIS A 363 6.14 3.85 -16.58
N ASN A 364 6.41 2.69 -17.18
CA ASN A 364 5.76 2.15 -18.36
C ASN A 364 6.19 0.69 -18.56
N TYR A 365 5.38 -0.12 -19.25
CA TYR A 365 5.82 -1.39 -19.83
C TYR A 365 5.33 -1.48 -21.27
N ASN A 366 6.23 -1.15 -22.20
CA ASN A 366 5.95 -1.12 -23.63
C ASN A 366 7.10 -1.76 -24.43
N GLN A 367 6.77 -2.72 -25.28
CA GLN A 367 7.78 -3.48 -26.02
C GLN A 367 8.57 -2.62 -27.02
N ASP A 368 7.95 -1.61 -27.64
CA ASP A 368 8.64 -0.72 -28.59
C ASP A 368 9.64 0.18 -27.86
N GLU A 369 9.28 0.70 -26.68
CA GLU A 369 10.19 1.45 -25.81
C GLU A 369 11.38 0.57 -25.38
N ILE A 370 11.12 -0.65 -24.90
CA ILE A 370 12.17 -1.62 -24.51
C ILE A 370 13.10 -1.95 -25.69
N ASN A 371 12.53 -2.21 -26.87
CA ASN A 371 13.30 -2.49 -28.08
C ASN A 371 14.19 -1.31 -28.48
N SER A 372 13.73 -0.07 -28.28
CA SER A 372 14.53 1.12 -28.54
C SER A 372 15.78 1.15 -27.63
N TYR A 373 15.65 0.78 -26.35
CA TYR A 373 16.78 0.73 -25.43
C TYR A 373 17.80 -0.36 -25.78
N LEU A 374 17.35 -1.48 -26.33
CA LEU A 374 18.25 -2.53 -26.84
C LEU A 374 19.10 -2.06 -28.03
N ALA A 375 18.60 -1.08 -28.80
CA ALA A 375 19.29 -0.50 -29.95
C ALA A 375 20.27 0.64 -29.55
N LEU A 376 20.45 0.91 -28.26
CA LEU A 376 21.43 1.90 -27.80
C LEU A 376 22.86 1.45 -28.16
N PRO A 377 23.72 2.38 -28.62
CA PRO A 377 25.11 2.06 -28.93
C PRO A 377 25.88 1.63 -27.68
N ALA A 378 26.97 0.90 -27.84
CA ALA A 378 27.75 0.35 -26.73
C ALA A 378 28.23 1.40 -25.68
N SER A 379 28.48 2.64 -26.10
CA SER A 379 28.83 3.78 -25.23
C SER A 379 27.68 4.26 -24.34
N SER A 380 26.45 3.95 -24.73
CA SER A 380 25.18 4.37 -24.10
C SER A 380 24.36 3.17 -23.64
N ARG A 381 24.94 1.96 -23.62
CA ARG A 381 24.23 0.74 -23.25
C ARG A 381 23.68 0.84 -21.84
N ILE A 382 22.55 0.19 -21.58
CA ILE A 382 21.95 0.04 -20.23
C ILE A 382 22.03 -1.41 -19.79
N ASP A 383 22.01 -1.68 -18.49
CA ASP A 383 22.25 -3.00 -17.90
C ASP A 383 21.07 -3.55 -17.08
N GLY A 384 19.96 -2.82 -17.04
CA GLY A 384 18.70 -3.31 -16.53
C GLY A 384 17.57 -2.31 -16.75
N ILE A 385 16.36 -2.84 -16.89
CA ILE A 385 15.13 -2.04 -17.01
C ILE A 385 14.21 -2.42 -15.85
N ILE A 386 13.75 -1.42 -15.12
CA ILE A 386 12.77 -1.54 -14.05
C ILE A 386 11.52 -0.85 -14.58
N THR A 387 10.45 -1.61 -14.78
CA THR A 387 9.19 -1.15 -15.36
C THR A 387 8.10 -1.07 -14.28
N ALA A 388 6.98 -0.44 -14.60
CA ALA A 388 5.82 -0.24 -13.71
C ALA A 388 4.55 0.01 -14.54
N HIS A 389 3.50 0.59 -13.93
CA HIS A 389 2.27 1.06 -14.56
C HIS A 389 1.27 -0.03 -14.94
N THR A 390 1.74 -1.17 -15.46
CA THR A 390 0.84 -2.21 -15.98
C THR A 390 0.35 -3.19 -14.92
N HIS A 391 0.87 -3.09 -13.69
CA HIS A 391 0.60 -3.99 -12.55
C HIS A 391 0.85 -5.47 -12.89
N GLN A 392 1.81 -5.74 -13.77
CA GLN A 392 2.20 -7.08 -14.15
C GLN A 392 3.45 -7.51 -13.39
N MET A 393 3.49 -8.78 -13.00
CA MET A 393 4.73 -9.39 -12.55
C MET A 393 5.61 -9.76 -13.75
N ILE A 394 6.52 -8.87 -14.14
CA ILE A 394 7.46 -9.09 -15.25
C ILE A 394 8.78 -9.65 -14.73
N ASN A 395 9.21 -10.75 -15.33
CA ASN A 395 10.51 -11.38 -15.11
C ASN A 395 11.06 -11.85 -16.46
N GLU A 396 11.64 -10.91 -17.19
CA GLU A 396 12.14 -11.15 -18.55
C GLU A 396 13.63 -10.88 -18.67
N SER A 397 14.26 -11.47 -19.67
CA SER A 397 15.67 -11.26 -19.97
C SER A 397 15.90 -11.32 -21.46
N ILE A 398 16.24 -10.19 -22.07
CA ILE A 398 16.40 -10.08 -23.53
C ILE A 398 17.89 -10.09 -23.89
N PRO A 399 18.34 -10.90 -24.87
CA PRO A 399 19.74 -10.87 -25.31
C PRO A 399 20.10 -9.52 -25.94
N ARG A 400 21.17 -8.89 -25.44
CA ARG A 400 21.84 -7.74 -26.07
C ARG A 400 22.93 -8.24 -27.03
N GLU A 401 23.35 -7.41 -27.99
CA GLU A 401 24.33 -7.79 -29.02
C GLU A 401 25.67 -8.30 -28.46
N ASP A 402 26.07 -7.87 -27.27
CA ASP A 402 27.29 -8.30 -26.58
C ASP A 402 27.14 -9.62 -25.80
N GLY A 403 25.97 -10.26 -25.88
CA GLY A 403 25.67 -11.52 -25.19
C GLY A 403 25.20 -11.36 -23.75
N TYR A 404 25.12 -10.13 -23.23
CA TYR A 404 24.52 -9.88 -21.92
C TYR A 404 23.00 -10.07 -21.98
N GLN A 405 22.44 -10.77 -21.00
CA GLN A 405 20.99 -10.93 -20.87
C GLN A 405 20.44 -9.75 -20.07
N LEU A 406 19.90 -8.74 -20.77
CA LEU A 406 19.36 -7.52 -20.16
C LEU A 406 18.11 -7.87 -19.33
N PRO A 407 18.13 -7.71 -18.00
CA PRO A 407 16.99 -8.02 -17.16
C PRO A 407 15.92 -6.94 -17.27
N ILE A 408 14.65 -7.36 -17.26
CA ILE A 408 13.47 -6.50 -17.21
C ILE A 408 12.59 -7.00 -16.08
N ILE A 409 12.33 -6.13 -15.10
CA ILE A 409 11.55 -6.47 -13.92
C ILE A 409 10.42 -5.48 -13.72
N GLN A 410 9.28 -6.01 -13.32
CA GLN A 410 8.17 -5.26 -12.75
C GLN A 410 7.57 -6.06 -11.63
N CYS A 411 7.13 -5.42 -10.56
CA CYS A 411 6.36 -6.05 -9.51
C CYS A 411 4.86 -5.93 -9.82
N ASP A 412 4.10 -6.85 -9.26
CA ASP A 412 2.66 -6.62 -9.07
C ASP A 412 2.41 -5.33 -8.27
N ASP A 413 1.16 -4.87 -8.21
CA ASP A 413 0.81 -3.64 -7.48
C ASP A 413 0.63 -3.87 -5.97
N LYS A 414 0.36 -2.78 -5.24
CA LYS A 414 -0.08 -2.80 -3.84
C LYS A 414 0.84 -3.58 -2.90
N ASN A 415 2.13 -3.54 -3.19
CA ASN A 415 3.18 -4.32 -2.54
C ASN A 415 2.92 -5.84 -2.49
N GLU A 416 2.02 -6.40 -3.30
CA GLU A 416 1.78 -7.85 -3.34
C GLU A 416 3.07 -8.61 -3.66
N THR A 417 3.90 -7.99 -4.53
CA THR A 417 5.28 -8.39 -4.70
C THR A 417 6.26 -7.23 -4.66
N VAL A 418 7.51 -7.54 -4.36
CA VAL A 418 8.66 -6.65 -4.48
C VAL A 418 9.79 -7.34 -5.22
N GLY A 419 10.65 -6.57 -5.86
CA GLY A 419 11.61 -7.05 -6.85
C GLY A 419 13.05 -6.96 -6.37
N GLN A 420 13.87 -7.94 -6.77
CA GLN A 420 15.32 -7.90 -6.65
C GLN A 420 15.98 -8.18 -8.00
N LEU A 421 16.86 -7.29 -8.45
CA LEU A 421 17.84 -7.56 -9.50
C LEU A 421 19.21 -7.80 -8.85
N LEU A 422 19.80 -8.95 -9.16
CA LEU A 422 21.16 -9.30 -8.79
C LEU A 422 22.02 -9.26 -10.06
N ILE A 423 22.86 -8.24 -10.19
CA ILE A 423 23.73 -8.07 -11.36
C ILE A 423 25.15 -8.44 -10.95
N GLN A 424 25.64 -9.58 -11.42
CA GLN A 424 27.01 -10.03 -11.24
C GLN A 424 27.96 -9.23 -12.13
N MET A 425 29.07 -8.82 -11.54
CA MET A 425 30.13 -8.00 -12.11
C MET A 425 31.41 -8.84 -12.26
N ASP A 426 32.20 -8.59 -13.29
CA ASP A 426 33.55 -9.17 -13.43
C ASP A 426 34.64 -8.34 -12.73
N GLU A 427 35.91 -8.75 -12.87
CA GLU A 427 37.07 -8.08 -12.25
C GLU A 427 37.33 -6.67 -12.83
N ASP A 428 36.78 -6.38 -14.01
CA ASP A 428 36.85 -5.07 -14.68
C ASP A 428 35.58 -4.24 -14.44
N ASN A 429 34.74 -4.63 -13.47
CA ASN A 429 33.45 -4.03 -13.13
C ASN A 429 32.43 -4.01 -14.29
N ASN A 430 32.46 -4.96 -15.21
CA ASN A 430 31.42 -5.09 -16.23
C ASN A 430 30.31 -6.04 -15.77
N PRO A 431 29.03 -5.71 -16.02
CA PRO A 431 27.93 -6.65 -15.83
C PRO A 431 28.08 -7.88 -16.73
N VAL A 432 28.08 -9.08 -16.13
CA VAL A 432 28.22 -10.35 -16.86
C VAL A 432 26.99 -11.26 -16.76
N LYS A 433 26.20 -11.13 -15.70
CA LYS A 433 24.97 -11.90 -15.52
C LYS A 433 23.97 -11.18 -14.62
N ALA A 434 22.69 -11.19 -14.99
CA ALA A 434 21.61 -10.74 -14.12
C ALA A 434 20.77 -11.92 -13.61
N THR A 435 20.13 -11.75 -12.45
CA THR A 435 19.08 -12.64 -11.94
C THR A 435 17.96 -11.80 -11.34
N ILE A 436 16.73 -12.13 -11.70
CA ILE A 436 15.51 -11.45 -11.25
C ILE A 436 14.82 -12.35 -10.22
N LYS A 437 14.38 -11.76 -9.11
CA LYS A 437 13.58 -12.45 -8.10
C LYS A 437 12.45 -11.55 -7.62
N HIS A 438 11.27 -12.14 -7.45
CA HIS A 438 10.15 -11.53 -6.76
C HIS A 438 10.00 -12.15 -5.38
N TYR A 439 9.61 -11.32 -4.43
CA TYR A 439 9.31 -11.69 -3.06
C TYR A 439 7.89 -11.24 -2.74
N TYR A 440 7.23 -11.96 -1.86
CA TYR A 440 5.86 -11.67 -1.43
C TYR A 440 5.91 -11.11 -0.01
N PRO A 441 5.83 -9.78 0.19
CA PRO A 441 5.92 -9.18 1.52
C PRO A 441 4.94 -9.79 2.52
N GLN A 442 3.76 -10.24 2.08
CA GLN A 442 2.77 -10.88 2.94
C GLN A 442 3.32 -12.08 3.74
N SER A 443 4.36 -12.76 3.22
CA SER A 443 5.04 -13.89 3.86
C SER A 443 6.05 -13.49 4.94
N TYR A 444 6.27 -12.19 5.15
CA TYR A 444 7.22 -11.64 6.12
C TYR A 444 6.44 -11.03 7.30
N PRO A 445 7.02 -11.06 8.52
CA PRO A 445 6.43 -10.36 9.66
C PRO A 445 6.52 -8.84 9.45
N SER A 446 5.63 -8.09 10.10
CA SER A 446 5.67 -6.62 10.12
C SER A 446 6.93 -6.10 10.82
N ASP A 447 7.57 -5.08 10.23
CA ASP A 447 8.75 -4.45 10.79
C ASP A 447 8.42 -3.57 12.00
N GLN A 448 9.03 -3.90 13.14
CA GLN A 448 8.91 -3.14 14.37
C GLN A 448 9.41 -1.69 14.29
N GLY A 449 10.28 -1.39 13.31
CA GLY A 449 10.70 -0.02 12.99
C GLY A 449 9.55 0.90 12.59
N PHE A 450 8.45 0.36 12.04
CA PHE A 450 7.30 1.12 11.54
C PHE A 450 6.37 1.63 12.65
N LEU A 451 6.53 1.16 13.89
CA LEU A 451 5.76 1.60 15.06
C LEU A 451 5.58 3.11 15.15
N LYS A 452 6.67 3.84 14.91
CA LYS A 452 6.69 5.29 15.02
C LYS A 452 5.79 5.94 13.97
N LEU A 453 5.79 5.41 12.74
CA LEU A 453 4.96 5.91 11.64
C LEU A 453 3.50 5.53 11.86
N VAL A 454 3.20 4.29 12.26
CA VAL A 454 1.84 3.87 12.63
C VAL A 454 1.28 4.74 13.75
N THR A 455 2.08 5.03 14.78
CA THR A 455 1.67 5.95 15.87
C THR A 455 1.45 7.37 15.35
N LYS A 456 2.30 7.86 14.45
CA LYS A 456 2.17 9.20 13.85
C LYS A 456 0.84 9.36 13.10
N TYR A 457 0.40 8.33 12.39
CA TYR A 457 -0.81 8.34 11.56
C TYR A 457 -2.01 7.62 12.19
N SER A 458 -1.97 7.30 13.50
CA SER A 458 -2.97 6.41 14.12
C SER A 458 -4.40 6.94 14.01
N LYS A 459 -4.58 8.27 14.15
CA LYS A 459 -5.89 8.91 14.04
C LYS A 459 -6.51 8.73 12.64
N ASP A 460 -5.68 8.83 11.61
CA ASP A 460 -6.10 8.69 10.22
C ASP A 460 -6.40 7.23 9.88
N ILE A 461 -5.58 6.30 10.41
CA ILE A 461 -5.84 4.86 10.32
C ILE A 461 -7.17 4.52 11.00
N ASP A 462 -7.41 5.03 12.21
CA ASP A 462 -8.64 4.79 12.97
C ASP A 462 -9.87 5.34 12.24
N GLU A 463 -9.79 6.53 11.64
CA GLU A 463 -10.90 7.09 10.84
C GLU A 463 -11.14 6.26 9.57
N GLY A 464 -10.08 5.80 8.89
CA GLY A 464 -10.22 4.92 7.73
C GLY A 464 -10.96 3.61 8.07
N ASN A 465 -10.78 3.11 9.31
CA ASN A 465 -11.43 1.90 9.81
C ASN A 465 -12.88 2.11 10.28
N ARG A 466 -13.37 3.36 10.32
CA ARG A 466 -14.74 3.66 10.75
C ARG A 466 -15.75 3.03 9.79
N VAL A 467 -16.71 2.28 10.36
CA VAL A 467 -17.79 1.64 9.61
C VAL A 467 -18.84 2.68 9.22
N VAL A 468 -19.22 2.67 7.94
CA VAL A 468 -20.20 3.58 7.33
C VAL A 468 -21.42 2.85 6.75
N GLY A 469 -21.42 1.52 6.77
CA GLY A 469 -22.55 0.72 6.30
C GLY A 469 -22.31 -0.78 6.45
N TYR A 470 -23.26 -1.58 5.98
CA TYR A 470 -23.17 -3.03 5.96
C TYR A 470 -23.78 -3.58 4.66
N THR A 471 -23.12 -4.55 4.03
CA THR A 471 -23.66 -5.27 2.88
C THR A 471 -23.73 -6.78 3.13
N PRO A 472 -24.88 -7.45 2.88
CA PRO A 472 -25.02 -8.90 3.03
C PRO A 472 -24.44 -9.69 1.85
N GLU A 473 -24.06 -9.01 0.76
CA GLU A 473 -23.48 -9.59 -0.45
C GLU A 473 -22.29 -8.76 -0.95
N ALA A 474 -21.38 -9.37 -1.71
CA ALA A 474 -20.27 -8.63 -2.31
C ALA A 474 -20.82 -7.67 -3.38
N LEU A 475 -20.38 -6.42 -3.35
CA LEU A 475 -20.75 -5.40 -4.33
C LEU A 475 -19.66 -5.30 -5.39
N PHE A 476 -19.98 -5.70 -6.61
CA PHE A 476 -19.07 -5.56 -7.75
C PHE A 476 -19.20 -4.17 -8.39
N GLN A 477 -18.24 -3.82 -9.26
CA GLN A 477 -18.12 -2.49 -9.88
C GLN A 477 -19.43 -1.93 -10.44
N ASN A 478 -20.25 -2.75 -11.11
CA ASN A 478 -21.52 -2.32 -11.68
C ASN A 478 -22.54 -1.91 -10.61
N ARG A 479 -22.61 -2.62 -9.48
CA ARG A 479 -23.52 -2.28 -8.39
C ARG A 479 -23.03 -1.03 -7.66
N ILE A 480 -21.73 -0.93 -7.38
CA ILE A 480 -21.14 0.23 -6.71
C ILE A 480 -21.33 1.49 -7.58
N GLY A 481 -21.04 1.40 -8.88
CA GLY A 481 -21.26 2.51 -9.82
C GLY A 481 -22.72 2.96 -9.87
N LEU A 482 -23.66 2.01 -9.93
CA LEU A 482 -25.09 2.30 -9.91
C LEU A 482 -25.52 3.03 -8.61
N GLU A 483 -25.17 2.49 -7.44
CA GLU A 483 -25.51 3.11 -6.16
C GLU A 483 -24.88 4.50 -6.00
N THR A 484 -23.67 4.68 -6.50
CA THR A 484 -22.99 5.98 -6.49
C THR A 484 -23.75 7.00 -7.35
N THR A 485 -24.17 6.62 -8.55
CA THR A 485 -24.98 7.51 -9.40
C THR A 485 -26.35 7.80 -8.79
N ASN A 486 -26.97 6.83 -8.12
CA ASN A 486 -28.23 7.05 -7.39
C ASN A 486 -28.03 8.05 -6.23
N ALA A 487 -26.96 7.90 -5.45
CA ALA A 487 -26.59 8.82 -4.38
C ALA A 487 -26.40 10.26 -4.89
N MET A 488 -25.68 10.41 -6.00
CA MET A 488 -25.49 11.71 -6.66
C MET A 488 -26.84 12.32 -7.11
N LYS A 489 -27.69 11.50 -7.73
CA LYS A 489 -29.01 11.94 -8.21
C LYS A 489 -29.93 12.37 -7.09
N GLU A 490 -30.01 11.59 -6.02
CA GLU A 490 -30.84 11.89 -4.85
C GLU A 490 -30.37 13.16 -4.14
N LYS A 491 -29.06 13.29 -3.89
CA LYS A 491 -28.50 14.44 -3.16
C LYS A 491 -28.75 15.77 -3.87
N TYR A 492 -28.59 15.82 -5.19
CA TYR A 492 -28.70 17.06 -5.96
C TYR A 492 -30.03 17.24 -6.70
N ALA A 493 -30.94 16.27 -6.60
CA ALA A 493 -32.23 16.28 -7.28
C ALA A 493 -32.13 16.60 -8.79
N VAL A 494 -31.13 16.01 -9.45
CA VAL A 494 -30.89 16.16 -10.90
C VAL A 494 -31.72 15.16 -11.72
N ASP A 495 -31.89 15.42 -13.00
CA ASP A 495 -32.62 14.53 -13.91
C ASP A 495 -31.85 13.24 -14.19
N VAL A 496 -30.52 13.33 -14.35
CA VAL A 496 -29.65 12.18 -14.66
C VAL A 496 -28.32 12.28 -13.91
N ALA A 497 -27.81 11.17 -13.40
CA ALA A 497 -26.45 11.08 -12.89
C ALA A 497 -25.65 9.98 -13.58
N PHE A 498 -24.37 10.24 -13.86
CA PHE A 498 -23.48 9.24 -14.46
C PHE A 498 -22.01 9.47 -14.16
N ILE A 499 -21.24 8.38 -14.11
CA ILE A 499 -19.79 8.36 -13.88
C ILE A 499 -19.11 7.37 -14.82
N ASN A 500 -17.80 7.49 -15.05
CA ASN A 500 -17.09 6.51 -15.87
C ASN A 500 -16.87 5.19 -15.13
N THR A 501 -16.95 4.08 -15.87
CA THR A 501 -16.80 2.73 -15.31
C THR A 501 -15.40 2.49 -14.74
N ALA A 502 -14.36 2.98 -15.42
CA ALA A 502 -12.96 2.86 -14.99
C ALA A 502 -12.62 3.62 -13.69
N GLY A 503 -13.52 4.51 -13.23
CA GLY A 503 -13.38 5.21 -11.96
C GLY A 503 -13.69 4.33 -10.74
N VAL A 504 -14.32 3.18 -10.94
CA VAL A 504 -14.63 2.18 -9.89
C VAL A 504 -13.54 1.11 -9.89
N ARG A 505 -12.68 1.07 -8.85
CA ARG A 505 -11.40 0.35 -8.82
C ARG A 505 -11.36 -0.94 -8.00
N GLY A 506 -12.51 -1.55 -7.71
CA GLY A 506 -12.53 -2.81 -6.97
C GLY A 506 -13.93 -3.33 -6.70
N GLU A 507 -14.04 -4.12 -5.64
CA GLU A 507 -15.28 -4.63 -5.08
C GLU A 507 -15.35 -4.31 -3.59
N ILE A 508 -16.57 -4.23 -3.05
CA ILE A 508 -16.78 -4.15 -1.60
C ILE A 508 -17.21 -5.54 -1.14
N LYS A 509 -16.46 -6.11 -0.19
CA LYS A 509 -16.72 -7.46 0.33
C LYS A 509 -17.99 -7.51 1.18
N VAL A 510 -18.47 -8.74 1.45
CA VAL A 510 -19.56 -8.98 2.40
C VAL A 510 -19.16 -8.52 3.80
N GLY A 511 -20.04 -7.79 4.48
CA GLY A 511 -19.84 -7.37 5.87
C GLY A 511 -19.91 -5.85 6.06
N ASN A 512 -19.18 -5.38 7.07
CA ASN A 512 -19.06 -3.95 7.37
C ASN A 512 -18.33 -3.24 6.23
N ILE A 513 -18.88 -2.11 5.79
CA ILE A 513 -18.24 -1.21 4.82
C ILE A 513 -17.54 -0.11 5.63
N ARG A 514 -16.23 0.01 5.47
CA ARG A 514 -15.39 1.04 6.13
C ARG A 514 -15.10 2.18 5.16
N ILE A 515 -14.72 3.35 5.69
CA ILE A 515 -14.34 4.50 4.84
C ILE A 515 -13.23 4.13 3.86
N ARG A 516 -12.20 3.42 4.35
CA ARG A 516 -11.07 3.01 3.52
C ARG A 516 -11.47 2.12 2.35
N ASP A 517 -12.46 1.24 2.52
CA ASP A 517 -12.95 0.35 1.45
C ASP A 517 -13.54 1.20 0.30
N ILE A 518 -14.17 2.33 0.64
CA ILE A 518 -14.68 3.29 -0.35
C ILE A 518 -13.54 4.03 -1.06
N TYR A 519 -12.45 4.32 -0.36
CA TYR A 519 -11.26 4.91 -0.99
C TYR A 519 -10.57 3.91 -1.92
N GLU A 520 -10.48 2.63 -1.56
CA GLU A 520 -9.94 1.61 -2.46
C GLU A 520 -10.76 1.46 -3.74
N VAL A 521 -12.09 1.57 -3.64
CA VAL A 521 -12.99 1.53 -4.79
C VAL A 521 -13.02 2.85 -5.56
N PHE A 522 -12.94 3.99 -4.89
CA PHE A 522 -12.95 5.34 -5.49
C PHE A 522 -11.72 6.13 -5.08
N PRO A 523 -10.54 5.74 -5.58
CA PRO A 523 -9.29 6.28 -5.06
C PRO A 523 -9.00 7.68 -5.63
N PHE A 524 -9.72 8.11 -6.66
CA PHE A 524 -9.53 9.41 -7.30
C PHE A 524 -10.30 10.53 -6.61
N ASP A 525 -9.69 11.70 -6.50
CA ASP A 525 -10.27 12.95 -5.99
C ASP A 525 -11.25 13.61 -6.98
N ASN A 526 -12.11 12.81 -7.59
CA ASN A 526 -13.10 13.28 -8.56
C ASN A 526 -14.17 14.11 -7.87
N LYS A 527 -14.29 15.38 -8.27
CA LYS A 527 -15.38 16.26 -7.82
C LYS A 527 -16.63 16.02 -8.63
N ILE A 528 -17.78 16.15 -7.97
CA ILE A 528 -19.06 16.16 -8.69
C ILE A 528 -19.19 17.48 -9.45
N ILE A 529 -19.63 17.39 -10.70
CA ILE A 529 -19.96 18.52 -11.55
C ILE A 529 -21.47 18.54 -11.77
N LEU A 530 -22.10 19.64 -11.38
CA LEU A 530 -23.48 19.94 -11.76
C LEU A 530 -23.46 20.80 -13.03
N THR A 531 -24.26 20.40 -14.01
CA THR A 531 -24.36 21.08 -15.30
C THR A 531 -25.71 20.78 -15.96
N SER A 532 -26.00 21.44 -17.08
CA SER A 532 -27.12 21.12 -17.95
C SER A 532 -26.63 20.62 -19.31
N ILE A 533 -27.28 19.60 -19.85
CA ILE A 533 -27.00 19.02 -21.17
C ILE A 533 -28.27 19.01 -22.02
N ARG A 534 -28.15 19.36 -23.31
CA ARG A 534 -29.28 19.27 -24.24
C ARG A 534 -29.55 17.80 -24.58
N GLY A 535 -30.83 17.43 -24.73
CA GLY A 535 -31.25 16.04 -24.90
C GLY A 535 -30.60 15.32 -26.09
N ASP A 536 -30.40 16.00 -27.22
CA ASP A 536 -29.68 15.41 -28.36
C ASP A 536 -28.22 15.07 -28.04
N ASN A 537 -27.49 15.95 -27.34
CA ASN A 537 -26.14 15.67 -26.86
C ASN A 537 -26.11 14.54 -25.82
N LEU A 538 -27.09 14.49 -24.90
CA LEU A 538 -27.19 13.42 -23.90
C LEU A 538 -27.46 12.06 -24.57
N LYS A 539 -28.31 12.06 -25.60
CA LYS A 539 -28.60 10.87 -26.39
C LYS A 539 -27.36 10.40 -27.17
N SER A 540 -26.63 11.31 -27.82
CA SER A 540 -25.37 10.97 -28.48
C SER A 540 -24.31 10.46 -27.49
N LEU A 541 -24.18 11.10 -26.32
CA LEU A 541 -23.30 10.61 -25.25
C LEU A 541 -23.63 9.17 -24.88
N TYR A 542 -24.92 8.85 -24.69
CA TYR A 542 -25.34 7.49 -24.39
C TYR A 542 -25.04 6.51 -25.53
N GLU A 543 -25.39 6.86 -26.78
CA GLU A 543 -25.18 6.02 -27.95
C GLU A 543 -23.68 5.71 -28.16
N ASP A 544 -22.82 6.70 -27.97
CA ASP A 544 -21.38 6.60 -28.25
C ASP A 544 -20.59 6.01 -27.06
N GLN A 545 -21.00 6.31 -25.82
CA GLN A 545 -20.17 6.12 -24.63
C GLN A 545 -20.80 5.29 -23.50
N SER A 546 -22.05 4.82 -23.62
CA SER A 546 -22.74 4.09 -22.53
C SER A 546 -22.00 2.88 -21.98
N LYS A 547 -21.18 2.19 -22.79
CA LYS A 547 -20.33 1.08 -22.32
C LYS A 547 -19.22 1.49 -21.34
N TYR A 548 -18.90 2.78 -21.29
CA TYR A 548 -17.87 3.36 -20.43
C TYR A 548 -18.46 4.22 -19.31
N LEU A 549 -19.79 4.27 -19.18
CA LEU A 549 -20.49 5.06 -18.18
C LEU A 549 -21.48 4.21 -17.38
N PHE A 550 -21.51 4.37 -16.07
CA PHE A 550 -22.64 3.97 -15.24
C PHE A 550 -23.64 5.12 -15.20
N PHE A 551 -24.92 4.83 -15.45
CA PHE A 551 -26.03 5.77 -15.33
C PHE A 551 -26.90 5.37 -14.13
N ASP A 552 -27.60 6.35 -13.55
CA ASP A 552 -28.55 6.11 -12.47
C ASP A 552 -29.69 5.16 -12.90
N GLN A 553 -30.30 4.49 -11.92
CA GLN A 553 -31.23 3.38 -12.18
C GLN A 553 -32.51 3.77 -12.93
N TRP A 554 -32.87 5.06 -12.95
CA TRP A 554 -34.08 5.55 -13.60
C TRP A 554 -33.82 6.20 -14.96
N PHE A 555 -32.56 6.20 -15.41
CA PHE A 555 -32.22 6.73 -16.72
C PHE A 555 -32.83 5.88 -17.84
N ASN A 556 -33.63 6.51 -18.70
CA ASN A 556 -34.22 5.86 -19.88
C ASN A 556 -33.86 6.65 -21.16
N PRO A 557 -32.93 6.16 -22.00
CA PRO A 557 -32.50 6.88 -23.20
C PRO A 557 -33.61 7.03 -24.25
N TRP A 558 -34.66 6.20 -24.19
CA TRP A 558 -35.77 6.21 -25.15
C TRP A 558 -36.81 7.30 -24.87
N GLU A 559 -36.73 7.94 -23.70
CA GLU A 559 -37.63 9.02 -23.27
C GLU A 559 -37.00 10.41 -23.37
N ILE A 560 -35.75 10.50 -23.85
CA ILE A 560 -35.04 11.76 -24.01
C ILE A 560 -35.70 12.61 -25.11
N ASN A 561 -36.00 13.86 -24.79
CA ASN A 561 -36.45 14.86 -25.75
C ASN A 561 -35.26 15.69 -26.25
N ASP A 562 -34.95 15.60 -27.55
CA ASP A 562 -33.82 16.25 -28.21
C ASP A 562 -33.66 17.75 -27.88
N TYR A 563 -34.76 18.47 -27.64
CA TYR A 563 -34.77 19.92 -27.42
C TYR A 563 -34.87 20.32 -25.94
N HIS A 564 -35.05 19.36 -25.03
CA HIS A 564 -35.09 19.63 -23.61
C HIS A 564 -33.67 19.71 -23.04
N TYR A 565 -33.50 20.50 -21.98
CA TYR A 565 -32.26 20.56 -21.22
C TYR A 565 -32.47 19.78 -19.94
N TYR A 566 -31.56 18.86 -19.66
CA TYR A 566 -31.57 18.01 -18.49
C TYR A 566 -30.51 18.52 -17.51
N ASP A 567 -30.89 18.71 -16.26
CA ASP A 567 -29.94 18.95 -15.18
C ASP A 567 -29.26 17.62 -14.83
N ILE A 568 -27.93 17.62 -14.79
CA ILE A 568 -27.15 16.39 -14.60
C ILE A 568 -26.08 16.55 -13.53
N ALA A 569 -25.76 15.42 -12.89
CA ALA A 569 -24.59 15.28 -12.04
C ALA A 569 -23.62 14.27 -12.69
N THR A 570 -22.39 14.71 -12.93
CA THR A 570 -21.30 13.82 -13.34
C THR A 570 -20.05 14.13 -12.55
N ILE A 571 -18.88 13.66 -12.96
CA ILE A 571 -17.60 13.99 -12.33
C ILE A 571 -16.71 14.81 -13.26
N ASP A 572 -15.77 15.54 -12.67
CA ASP A 572 -14.80 16.39 -13.37
C ASP A 572 -14.01 15.65 -14.45
N PHE A 573 -13.59 14.41 -14.19
CA PHE A 573 -12.95 13.56 -15.20
C PHE A 573 -13.83 13.39 -16.44
N VAL A 574 -15.09 13.02 -16.27
CA VAL A 574 -16.03 12.82 -17.38
C VAL A 574 -16.35 14.16 -18.06
N TYR A 575 -16.47 15.25 -17.31
CA TYR A 575 -16.77 16.56 -17.88
C TYR A 575 -15.63 17.11 -18.75
N THR A 576 -14.37 16.89 -18.35
CA THR A 576 -13.18 17.54 -18.94
C THR A 576 -12.40 16.66 -19.91
N SER A 577 -12.57 15.34 -19.86
CA SER A 577 -11.80 14.42 -20.71
C SER A 577 -12.11 14.63 -22.19
N GLU A 578 -11.09 14.50 -23.04
CA GLU A 578 -11.21 14.69 -24.48
C GLU A 578 -12.23 13.75 -25.14
N TYR A 579 -12.51 12.60 -24.52
CA TYR A 579 -13.51 11.62 -24.97
C TYR A 579 -14.96 12.12 -24.83
N TYR A 580 -15.22 13.07 -23.93
CA TYR A 580 -16.58 13.47 -23.55
C TYR A 580 -16.83 14.99 -23.65
N GLN A 581 -15.80 15.82 -23.60
CA GLN A 581 -15.93 17.28 -23.51
C GLN A 581 -16.82 17.89 -24.62
N THR A 582 -16.89 17.26 -25.79
CA THR A 582 -17.71 17.73 -26.91
C THR A 582 -19.21 17.67 -26.63
N TYR A 583 -19.68 16.73 -25.80
CA TYR A 583 -21.10 16.63 -25.42
C TYR A 583 -21.54 17.76 -24.48
N PHE A 584 -20.58 18.36 -23.75
CA PHE A 584 -20.80 19.46 -22.80
C PHE A 584 -20.47 20.84 -23.38
N TYR A 585 -20.30 20.95 -24.70
CA TYR A 585 -19.92 22.22 -25.32
C TYR A 585 -20.96 23.32 -25.05
N GLY A 586 -20.51 24.40 -24.39
CA GLY A 586 -21.36 25.54 -24.02
C GLY A 586 -22.23 25.32 -22.78
N SER A 587 -22.09 24.19 -22.09
CA SER A 587 -22.74 23.93 -20.80
C SER A 587 -22.04 24.68 -19.66
N SER A 588 -22.77 24.94 -18.57
CA SER A 588 -22.18 25.47 -17.33
C SER A 588 -21.31 24.42 -16.63
N ARG A 589 -20.52 24.85 -15.64
CA ARG A 589 -19.77 23.95 -14.75
C ARG A 589 -19.91 24.47 -13.33
N GLU A 590 -20.49 23.66 -12.45
CA GLU A 590 -20.52 23.94 -11.02
C GLU A 590 -19.89 22.77 -10.25
N ASP A 591 -18.69 23.02 -9.71
CA ASP A 591 -17.95 22.03 -8.92
C ASP A 591 -18.57 21.90 -7.52
N ARG A 592 -18.71 20.66 -7.07
CA ARG A 592 -19.17 20.26 -5.73
C ARG A 592 -18.09 19.48 -4.98
N GLU A 593 -18.46 18.93 -3.83
CA GLU A 593 -17.61 18.02 -3.06
C GLU A 593 -17.22 16.76 -3.86
N TYR A 594 -16.30 15.98 -3.28
CA TYR A 594 -15.84 14.74 -3.89
C TYR A 594 -16.97 13.71 -3.98
N MET A 595 -17.02 12.99 -5.10
CA MET A 595 -18.01 11.94 -5.34
C MET A 595 -18.04 10.90 -4.22
N ARG A 596 -16.86 10.47 -3.76
CA ARG A 596 -16.74 9.52 -2.64
C ARG A 596 -17.37 10.04 -1.34
N ALA A 597 -17.34 11.35 -1.07
CA ALA A 597 -17.94 11.91 0.13
C ALA A 597 -19.47 11.82 0.09
N VAL A 598 -20.07 12.05 -1.09
CA VAL A 598 -21.50 11.84 -1.30
C VAL A 598 -21.89 10.37 -1.15
N PHE A 599 -21.04 9.46 -1.64
CA PHE A 599 -21.32 8.03 -1.48
C PHE A 599 -21.18 7.54 -0.04
N ILE A 600 -20.19 8.04 0.72
CA ILE A 600 -20.06 7.80 2.17
C ILE A 600 -21.33 8.26 2.90
N GLU A 601 -21.76 9.50 2.68
CA GLU A 601 -22.97 10.06 3.32
C GLU A 601 -24.22 9.25 2.97
N TYR A 602 -24.34 8.79 1.72
CA TYR A 602 -25.45 7.94 1.29
C TYR A 602 -25.46 6.61 2.03
N LEU A 603 -24.31 5.95 2.19
CA LEU A 603 -24.23 4.70 2.95
C LEU A 603 -24.56 4.88 4.43
N GLU A 604 -24.12 5.99 5.04
CA GLU A 604 -24.43 6.34 6.44
C GLU A 604 -25.91 6.61 6.70
N SER A 605 -26.72 6.78 5.65
CA SER A 605 -28.16 7.03 5.76
C SER A 605 -29.00 5.75 5.94
N PHE A 606 -28.40 4.57 5.75
CA PHE A 606 -29.02 3.25 5.92
C PHE A 606 -28.55 2.57 7.21
#